data_AF-B5H7V6-F1
#
_entry.id   AF-B5H7V6-F1
#
_cell.length_a   1.000
_cell.length_b   1.000
_cell.length_c   1.000
_cell.angle_alpha   90.00
_cell.angle_beta   90.00
_cell.angle_gamma   90.00
#
_symmetry.space_group_name_H-M   'P 1'
#
loop_
_entity.id
_entity.type
_entity.pdbx_description
1 polymer ?
#
loop_
_entity_poly.entity_id
_entity_poly.type
_entity_poly.pdbx_seq_one_letter_code
_entity_poly.pdbx_strand_id
1 'polypeptide(L)'
;MTVRSGADARPDAHRQPDSAEPTAHPGPEREQGQAVGAGEAAPEIAQLRSRLSERTADLQRTKAEYDNYRKRVRRDRRAVQQIAVSNVLGALLPVLDTVVRAREHGETSKGFTSVADLLEEQLAALGLQSVGEVGEPFDPTAHEALDYTESEEQERPVCSAVLRPGYRVGDHLLRPAQVVVTGPPVAGAGGADADAGTGVDGGAAVGDGATVAGERDTRRDGLRGGPGTGGDRGSPSAG
;
A
#
# COMPACT_ATOMS: atom_id res chain seq x y z
N MET A 1 -43.68 -43.88 -4.07
CA MET A 1 -43.08 -45.19 -3.79
C MET A 1 -41.69 -44.92 -3.21
N THR A 2 -41.55 -44.72 -1.89
CA THR A 2 -41.31 -45.77 -0.86
C THR A 2 -39.91 -46.37 -1.13
N VAL A 3 -38.87 -46.30 -0.28
CA VAL A 3 -38.78 -46.27 1.20
C VAL A 3 -37.35 -45.92 1.67
N ARG A 4 -37.28 -45.41 2.91
CA ARG A 4 -36.11 -45.35 3.80
C ARG A 4 -35.61 -46.76 4.19
N SER A 5 -34.31 -46.93 4.44
CA SER A 5 -33.73 -47.97 5.31
C SER A 5 -32.22 -47.70 5.43
N GLY A 6 -31.53 -47.74 6.56
CA GLY A 6 -31.86 -48.09 7.93
C GLY A 6 -30.56 -47.90 8.74
N ALA A 7 -30.66 -47.22 9.89
CA ALA A 7 -29.61 -47.22 10.90
C ALA A 7 -29.63 -48.57 11.61
N ASP A 8 -28.46 -49.15 11.88
CA ASP A 8 -28.37 -50.22 12.86
C ASP A 8 -27.10 -50.04 13.70
N ALA A 9 -27.33 -50.04 15.01
CA ALA A 9 -26.38 -49.86 16.08
C ALA A 9 -26.59 -51.04 17.01
N ARG A 10 -25.58 -51.85 17.28
CA ARG A 10 -25.53 -52.68 18.51
C ARG A 10 -24.09 -52.87 19.01
N PRO A 11 -23.86 -52.71 20.33
CA PRO A 11 -22.62 -53.03 21.03
C PRO A 11 -22.64 -54.47 21.54
N ASP A 12 -21.47 -55.10 21.69
CA ASP A 12 -21.35 -56.37 22.42
C ASP A 12 -20.25 -56.28 23.48
N ALA A 13 -20.69 -56.34 24.74
CA ALA A 13 -19.91 -56.51 25.94
C ALA A 13 -20.30 -57.85 26.56
N HIS A 14 -19.35 -58.79 26.63
CA HIS A 14 -19.43 -60.07 27.35
C HIS A 14 -17.96 -60.53 27.53
N ARG A 15 -17.46 -61.07 28.65
CA ARG A 15 -18.07 -61.68 29.84
C ARG A 15 -16.91 -62.09 30.76
N GLN A 16 -16.99 -61.82 32.06
CA GLN A 16 -16.12 -62.42 33.09
C GLN A 16 -16.50 -63.90 33.33
N PRO A 17 -15.60 -64.68 33.96
CA PRO A 17 -16.09 -65.33 35.19
C PRO A 17 -15.07 -65.32 36.35
N ASP A 18 -15.61 -64.96 37.52
CA ASP A 18 -15.57 -65.63 38.83
C ASP A 18 -14.27 -66.11 39.52
N SER A 19 -14.07 -65.52 40.70
CA SER A 19 -13.90 -66.15 42.02
C SER A 19 -12.61 -66.89 42.38
N ALA A 20 -11.82 -66.24 43.24
CA ALA A 20 -11.20 -66.85 44.43
C ALA A 20 -10.66 -65.76 45.39
N GLU A 21 -11.31 -65.53 46.53
CA GLU A 21 -10.64 -65.08 47.76
C GLU A 21 -10.17 -66.32 48.54
N PRO A 22 -9.07 -66.26 49.30
CA PRO A 22 -9.26 -65.92 50.72
C PRO A 22 -8.10 -65.19 51.43
N THR A 23 -8.48 -64.62 52.58
CA THR A 23 -7.73 -64.45 53.85
C THR A 23 -6.70 -63.33 54.01
N ALA A 24 -7.04 -62.43 54.94
CA ALA A 24 -6.15 -61.50 55.62
C ALA A 24 -5.33 -62.20 56.71
N HIS A 25 -4.11 -61.72 56.94
CA HIS A 25 -3.49 -61.33 58.24
C HIS A 25 -2.00 -60.99 58.01
N PRO A 26 -1.31 -60.38 58.99
CA PRO A 26 -1.05 -58.95 59.19
C PRO A 26 0.34 -58.52 58.65
N GLY A 27 0.62 -57.21 58.63
CA GLY A 27 1.97 -56.70 58.34
C GLY A 27 3.04 -57.26 59.28
N PRO A 28 4.33 -57.15 58.91
CA PRO A 28 4.98 -55.88 59.17
C PRO A 28 6.00 -55.46 58.09
N GLU A 29 6.64 -54.33 58.36
CA GLU A 29 7.92 -53.90 57.78
C GLU A 29 7.84 -53.08 56.48
N ARG A 30 7.81 -51.77 56.70
CA ARG A 30 8.32 -50.76 55.78
C ARG A 30 9.78 -51.09 55.44
N GLU A 31 10.00 -51.80 54.35
CA GLU A 31 11.30 -51.75 53.67
C GLU A 31 11.37 -50.47 52.85
N GLN A 32 12.08 -49.51 53.42
CA GLN A 32 12.60 -48.34 52.75
C GLN A 32 13.61 -48.80 51.70
N GLY A 33 13.12 -49.17 50.52
CA GLY A 33 13.91 -49.50 49.35
C GLY A 33 13.96 -48.33 48.37
N GLN A 34 15.10 -47.64 48.36
CA GLN A 34 15.61 -46.88 47.21
C GLN A 34 14.97 -45.52 46.87
N ALA A 35 15.07 -44.57 47.80
CA ALA A 35 15.08 -43.13 47.46
C ALA A 35 16.50 -42.65 47.04
N VAL A 36 17.24 -43.47 46.30
CA VAL A 36 18.58 -43.14 45.78
C VAL A 36 18.47 -43.12 44.26
N GLY A 37 18.07 -41.97 43.73
CA GLY A 37 17.79 -41.76 42.30
C GLY A 37 16.86 -40.58 42.03
N ALA A 38 16.06 -40.16 43.01
CA ALA A 38 15.19 -38.99 42.88
C ALA A 38 15.93 -37.64 42.98
N GLY A 39 17.07 -37.60 43.70
CA GLY A 39 17.85 -36.39 43.92
C GLY A 39 18.72 -35.96 42.73
N GLU A 40 19.24 -36.92 41.94
CA GLU A 40 20.03 -36.67 40.73
C GLU A 40 19.16 -36.55 39.46
N ALA A 41 18.02 -37.26 39.40
CA ALA A 41 17.08 -37.13 38.30
C ALA A 41 16.36 -35.77 38.28
N ALA A 42 16.11 -35.16 39.44
CA ALA A 42 15.45 -33.85 39.52
C ALA A 42 16.18 -32.70 38.78
N PRO A 43 17.50 -32.48 38.98
CA PRO A 43 18.23 -31.45 38.24
C PRO A 43 18.36 -31.77 36.74
N GLU A 44 18.51 -33.03 36.36
CA GLU A 44 18.57 -33.44 34.94
C GLU A 44 17.23 -33.17 34.23
N ILE A 45 16.10 -33.53 34.86
CA ILE A 45 14.76 -33.24 34.35
C ILE A 45 14.52 -31.73 34.21
N ALA A 46 15.01 -30.93 35.16
CA ALA A 46 14.91 -29.47 35.09
C ALA A 46 15.71 -28.89 33.91
N GLN A 47 16.94 -29.37 33.68
CA GLN A 47 17.75 -28.98 32.53
C GLN A 47 17.11 -29.39 31.19
N LEU A 48 16.58 -30.61 31.11
CA LEU A 48 15.85 -31.10 29.93
C LEU A 48 14.62 -30.23 29.63
N ARG A 49 13.85 -29.85 30.66
CA ARG A 49 12.71 -28.93 30.51
C ARG A 49 13.13 -27.53 30.06
N SER A 50 14.23 -26.99 30.59
CA SER A 50 14.78 -25.70 30.12
C SER A 50 15.13 -25.76 28.65
N ARG A 51 15.92 -26.77 28.23
CA ARG A 51 16.30 -26.96 26.82
C ARG A 51 15.08 -27.15 25.92
N LEU A 52 14.07 -27.91 26.36
CA LEU A 52 12.83 -28.09 25.62
C LEU A 52 12.11 -26.74 25.45
N SER A 53 12.01 -25.95 26.54
CA SER A 53 11.36 -24.63 26.51
C SER A 53 12.10 -23.65 25.59
N GLU A 54 13.43 -23.60 25.65
CA GLU A 54 14.28 -22.78 24.78
C GLU A 54 14.09 -23.18 23.31
N ARG A 55 14.18 -24.48 23.00
CA ARG A 55 13.95 -24.97 21.64
C ARG A 55 12.53 -24.72 21.15
N THR A 56 11.53 -24.80 22.03
CA THR A 56 10.14 -24.48 21.68
C THR A 56 9.98 -23.00 21.38
N ALA A 57 10.60 -22.13 22.18
CA ALA A 57 10.60 -20.69 21.94
C ALA A 57 11.30 -20.35 20.62
N ASP A 58 12.45 -20.95 20.34
CA ASP A 58 13.18 -20.80 19.07
C ASP A 58 12.32 -21.23 17.89
N LEU A 59 11.68 -22.40 17.97
CA LEU A 59 10.81 -22.91 16.91
C LEU A 59 9.60 -22.00 16.69
N GLN A 60 8.98 -21.49 17.76
CA GLN A 60 7.88 -20.54 17.66
C GLN A 60 8.31 -19.24 16.99
N ARG A 61 9.49 -18.73 17.35
CA ARG A 61 10.07 -17.54 16.72
C ARG A 61 10.35 -17.74 15.24
N THR A 62 11.06 -18.82 14.87
CA THR A 62 11.36 -19.13 13.46
C THR A 62 10.08 -19.35 12.66
N LYS A 63 9.06 -19.99 13.25
CA LYS A 63 7.74 -20.14 12.62
C LYS A 63 7.08 -18.80 12.36
N ALA A 64 7.11 -17.89 13.32
CA ALA A 64 6.57 -16.54 13.16
C ALA A 64 7.33 -15.74 12.09
N GLU A 65 8.66 -15.82 12.07
CA GLU A 65 9.50 -15.20 11.04
C GLU A 65 9.18 -15.75 9.64
N TYR A 66 8.99 -17.07 9.51
CA TYR A 66 8.60 -17.71 8.26
C TYR A 66 7.20 -17.29 7.80
N ASP A 67 6.22 -17.24 8.70
CA ASP A 67 4.86 -16.79 8.37
C ASP A 67 4.84 -15.33 7.92
N ASN A 68 5.62 -14.46 8.57
CA ASN A 68 5.79 -13.07 8.17
C ASN A 68 6.48 -12.95 6.81
N TYR A 69 7.56 -13.72 6.58
CA TYR A 69 8.23 -13.79 5.27
C TYR A 69 7.28 -14.25 4.17
N ARG A 70 6.53 -15.32 4.38
CA ARG A 70 5.56 -15.86 3.42
C ARG A 70 4.47 -14.84 3.08
N LYS A 71 3.96 -14.11 4.08
CA LYS A 71 2.99 -13.02 3.85
C LYS A 71 3.60 -11.90 3.01
N ARG A 72 4.84 -11.50 3.31
CA ARG A 72 5.58 -10.48 2.56
C ARG A 72 5.79 -10.89 1.10
N VAL A 73 6.36 -12.07 0.86
CA VAL A 73 6.59 -12.58 -0.52
C VAL A 73 5.30 -12.68 -1.32
N ARG A 74 4.18 -13.07 -0.72
CA ARG A 74 2.89 -13.11 -1.41
C ARG A 74 2.40 -11.72 -1.81
N ARG A 75 2.60 -10.70 -0.97
CA ARG A 75 2.30 -9.30 -1.31
C ARG A 75 3.20 -8.83 -2.45
N ASP A 76 4.51 -9.05 -2.33
CA ASP A 76 5.49 -8.59 -3.31
C ASP A 76 5.25 -9.22 -4.69
N ARG A 77 4.94 -10.52 -4.74
CA ARG A 77 4.57 -11.20 -6.00
C ARG A 77 3.34 -10.59 -6.67
N ARG A 78 2.33 -10.21 -5.90
CA ARG A 78 1.14 -9.53 -6.45
C ARG A 78 1.48 -8.13 -6.96
N ALA A 79 2.29 -7.38 -6.23
CA ALA A 79 2.75 -6.06 -6.66
C ALA A 79 3.55 -6.15 -7.97
N VAL A 80 4.48 -7.12 -8.08
CA VAL A 80 5.23 -7.37 -9.32
C VAL A 80 4.31 -7.77 -10.46
N GLN A 81 3.31 -8.61 -10.22
CA GLN A 81 2.33 -8.98 -11.24
C GLN A 81 1.52 -7.77 -11.73
N GLN A 82 1.07 -6.91 -10.82
CA GLN A 82 0.36 -5.67 -11.18
C GLN A 82 1.25 -4.73 -12.01
N ILE A 83 2.50 -4.51 -11.58
CA ILE A 83 3.46 -3.69 -12.33
C ILE A 83 3.72 -4.27 -13.72
N ALA A 84 3.88 -5.60 -13.84
CA ALA A 84 4.09 -6.26 -15.12
C ALA A 84 2.90 -6.05 -16.07
N VAL A 85 1.67 -6.19 -15.58
CA VAL A 85 0.45 -5.91 -16.36
C VAL A 85 0.39 -4.44 -16.77
N SER A 86 0.65 -3.51 -15.84
CA SER A 86 0.68 -2.06 -16.11
C SER A 86 1.70 -1.69 -17.19
N ASN A 87 2.89 -2.31 -17.19
CA ASN A 87 3.91 -2.04 -18.20
C ASN A 87 3.47 -2.50 -19.60
N VAL A 88 2.85 -3.67 -19.71
CA VAL A 88 2.35 -4.20 -20.98
C VAL A 88 1.20 -3.32 -21.50
N LEU A 89 0.24 -2.98 -20.64
CA LEU A 89 -0.88 -2.11 -21.01
C LEU A 89 -0.40 -0.71 -21.39
N GLY A 90 0.56 -0.16 -20.66
CA GLY A 90 1.22 1.11 -20.95
C GLY A 90 1.86 1.13 -22.34
N ALA A 91 2.53 0.04 -22.73
CA ALA A 91 3.13 -0.09 -24.06
C ALA A 91 2.10 -0.21 -25.20
N LEU A 92 0.87 -0.65 -24.90
CA LEU A 92 -0.22 -0.76 -25.87
C LEU A 92 -1.05 0.53 -26.02
N LEU A 93 -0.91 1.51 -25.12
CA LEU A 93 -1.66 2.76 -25.19
C LEU A 93 -1.51 3.51 -26.54
N PRO A 94 -0.34 3.59 -27.17
CA PRO A 94 -0.22 4.24 -28.48
C PRO A 94 -1.08 3.55 -29.56
N VAL A 95 -1.30 2.24 -29.46
CA VAL A 95 -2.16 1.50 -30.38
C VAL A 95 -3.62 1.90 -30.16
N LEU A 96 -4.07 1.98 -28.91
CA LEU A 96 -5.40 2.50 -28.58
C LEU A 96 -5.61 3.93 -29.08
N ASP A 97 -4.61 4.79 -28.92
CA ASP A 97 -4.68 6.16 -29.42
C ASP A 97 -4.87 6.20 -30.94
N THR A 98 -4.20 5.31 -31.69
CA THR A 98 -4.42 5.23 -33.14
C THR A 98 -5.80 4.72 -33.51
N VAL A 99 -6.38 3.80 -32.72
CA VAL A 99 -7.74 3.30 -32.91
C VAL A 99 -8.76 4.41 -32.68
N VAL A 100 -8.62 5.18 -31.60
CA VAL A 100 -9.47 6.34 -31.29
C VAL A 100 -9.36 7.38 -32.41
N ARG A 101 -8.13 7.74 -32.82
CA ARG A 101 -7.92 8.70 -33.91
C ARG A 101 -8.56 8.23 -35.23
N ALA A 102 -8.44 6.94 -35.56
CA ALA A 102 -9.05 6.38 -36.77
C ALA A 102 -10.58 6.46 -36.72
N ARG A 103 -11.19 6.23 -35.54
CA ARG A 103 -12.64 6.36 -35.33
C ARG A 103 -13.09 7.82 -35.50
N GLU A 104 -12.37 8.78 -34.92
CA GLU A 104 -12.68 10.22 -35.01
C GLU A 104 -12.63 10.74 -36.46
N HIS A 105 -11.71 10.23 -37.28
CA HIS A 105 -11.55 10.62 -38.68
C HIS A 105 -12.42 9.80 -39.64
N GLY A 106 -13.20 8.83 -39.13
CA GLY A 106 -14.05 7.96 -39.96
C GLY A 106 -13.28 7.00 -40.86
N GLU A 107 -12.01 6.74 -40.59
CA GLU A 107 -11.12 5.85 -41.38
C GLU A 107 -11.33 4.36 -41.06
N THR A 108 -12.36 4.03 -40.27
CA THR A 108 -12.62 2.66 -39.81
C THR A 108 -13.59 1.91 -40.71
N SER A 109 -13.15 0.79 -41.29
CA SER A 109 -14.04 -0.19 -41.90
C SER A 109 -14.82 -0.97 -40.83
N LYS A 110 -15.98 -1.56 -41.17
CA LYS A 110 -16.75 -2.40 -40.22
C LYS A 110 -15.91 -3.51 -39.56
N GLY A 111 -15.02 -4.15 -40.32
CA GLY A 111 -14.13 -5.19 -39.79
C GLY A 111 -13.11 -4.63 -38.80
N PHE A 112 -12.60 -3.42 -39.04
CA PHE A 112 -11.70 -2.76 -38.11
C PHE A 112 -12.41 -2.37 -36.81
N THR A 113 -13.64 -1.84 -36.88
CA THR A 113 -14.43 -1.50 -35.69
C THR A 113 -14.63 -2.72 -34.79
N SER A 114 -15.00 -3.88 -35.35
CA SER A 114 -15.16 -5.10 -34.54
C SER A 114 -13.86 -5.57 -33.88
N VAL A 115 -12.71 -5.40 -34.54
CA VAL A 115 -11.40 -5.73 -33.94
C VAL A 115 -11.04 -4.75 -32.83
N ALA A 116 -11.32 -3.46 -33.03
CA ALA A 116 -11.11 -2.41 -32.03
C ALA A 116 -11.96 -2.64 -30.79
N ASP A 117 -13.24 -2.96 -30.96
CA ASP A 117 -14.18 -3.24 -29.86
C ASP A 117 -13.72 -4.48 -29.07
N LEU A 118 -13.30 -5.54 -29.76
CA LEU A 118 -12.77 -6.74 -29.10
C LEU A 118 -11.48 -6.44 -28.34
N LEU A 119 -10.58 -5.63 -28.92
CA LEU A 119 -9.34 -5.21 -28.26
C LEU A 119 -9.65 -4.45 -26.96
N GLU A 120 -10.56 -3.47 -27.02
CA GLU A 120 -10.99 -2.69 -25.86
C GLU A 120 -11.62 -3.59 -24.79
N GLU A 121 -12.46 -4.55 -25.18
CA GLU A 121 -13.06 -5.54 -24.27
C GLU A 121 -11.98 -6.39 -23.57
N GLN A 122 -11.00 -6.91 -24.32
CA GLN A 122 -9.93 -7.73 -23.73
C GLN A 122 -9.04 -6.92 -22.78
N LEU A 123 -8.75 -5.66 -23.11
CA LEU A 123 -7.96 -4.79 -22.24
C LEU A 123 -8.75 -4.38 -20.99
N ALA A 124 -10.05 -4.15 -21.11
CA ALA A 124 -10.94 -3.92 -19.97
C ALA A 124 -11.00 -5.14 -19.05
N ALA A 125 -11.03 -6.36 -19.61
CA ALA A 125 -10.97 -7.60 -18.83
C ALA A 125 -9.65 -7.77 -18.07
N LEU A 126 -8.55 -7.20 -18.56
CA LEU A 126 -7.26 -7.12 -17.86
C LEU A 126 -7.23 -6.03 -16.78
N GLY A 127 -8.30 -5.24 -16.64
CA GLY A 127 -8.46 -4.19 -15.63
C GLY A 127 -8.12 -2.80 -16.11
N LEU A 128 -7.95 -2.58 -17.43
CA LEU A 128 -7.78 -1.24 -17.99
C LEU A 128 -9.08 -0.45 -17.89
N GLN A 129 -9.00 0.78 -17.39
CA GLN A 129 -10.11 1.71 -17.27
C GLN A 129 -9.74 3.04 -17.91
N SER A 130 -10.65 3.59 -18.72
CA SER A 130 -10.53 4.95 -19.23
C SER A 130 -10.74 5.97 -18.11
N VAL A 131 -10.10 7.12 -18.23
CA VAL A 131 -10.17 8.25 -17.29
C VAL A 131 -10.34 9.53 -18.09
N GLY A 132 -11.10 10.48 -17.55
CA GLY A 132 -11.35 11.76 -18.20
C GLY A 132 -12.46 11.63 -19.22
N GLU A 133 -13.69 11.58 -18.75
CA GLU A 133 -14.89 11.76 -19.56
C GLU A 133 -15.34 13.23 -19.52
N VAL A 134 -16.02 13.67 -20.59
CA VAL A 134 -16.57 15.02 -20.66
C VAL A 134 -17.64 15.19 -19.58
N GLY A 135 -17.52 16.24 -18.78
CA GLY A 135 -18.40 16.56 -17.65
C GLY A 135 -17.92 16.01 -16.30
N GLU A 136 -16.85 15.21 -16.25
CA GLU A 136 -16.29 14.75 -14.98
C GLU A 136 -15.66 15.91 -14.19
N PRO A 137 -15.73 15.90 -12.85
CA PRO A 137 -14.98 16.83 -12.02
C PRO A 137 -13.48 16.69 -12.29
N PHE A 138 -12.79 17.83 -12.42
CA PHE A 138 -11.35 17.82 -12.61
C PHE A 138 -10.65 17.27 -11.35
N ASP A 139 -9.69 16.38 -11.58
CA ASP A 139 -8.90 15.71 -10.54
C ASP A 139 -7.43 15.80 -10.95
N PRO A 140 -6.60 16.62 -10.26
CA PRO A 140 -5.19 16.77 -10.59
C PRO A 140 -4.38 15.48 -10.55
N THR A 141 -4.85 14.45 -9.84
CA THR A 141 -4.14 13.16 -9.76
C THR A 141 -4.38 12.29 -10.99
N ALA A 142 -5.47 12.51 -11.72
CA ALA A 142 -5.95 11.67 -12.82
C ALA A 142 -6.00 12.43 -14.17
N HIS A 143 -5.98 13.75 -14.12
CA HIS A 143 -6.17 14.65 -15.26
C HIS A 143 -5.00 15.64 -15.40
N GLU A 144 -4.57 15.84 -16.63
CA GLU A 144 -3.62 16.87 -17.06
C GLU A 144 -4.42 17.97 -17.78
N ALA A 145 -4.62 19.11 -17.12
CA ALA A 145 -5.30 20.26 -17.72
C ALA A 145 -4.35 20.95 -18.72
N LEU A 146 -4.70 20.93 -20.00
CA LEU A 146 -3.95 21.63 -21.05
C LEU A 146 -4.42 23.06 -21.28
N ASP A 147 -5.70 23.32 -21.00
CA ASP A 147 -6.30 24.64 -21.15
C ASP A 147 -7.38 24.85 -20.07
N TYR A 148 -7.60 26.11 -19.69
CA TYR A 148 -8.59 26.52 -18.71
C TYR A 148 -9.46 27.64 -19.28
N THR A 149 -10.76 27.39 -19.39
CA THR A 149 -11.74 28.37 -19.81
C THR A 149 -12.58 28.82 -18.63
N GLU A 150 -12.75 30.12 -18.47
CA GLU A 150 -13.61 30.67 -17.42
C GLU A 150 -15.09 30.54 -17.83
N SER A 151 -15.93 30.10 -16.91
CA SER A 151 -17.38 30.05 -17.06
C SER A 151 -18.07 30.31 -15.74
N GLU A 152 -19.05 31.21 -15.74
CA GLU A 152 -19.92 31.48 -14.59
C GLU A 152 -20.96 30.36 -14.37
N GLU A 153 -21.12 29.45 -15.34
CA GLU A 153 -22.09 28.35 -15.27
C GLU A 153 -21.64 27.21 -14.33
N GLN A 154 -20.35 27.17 -13.99
CA GLN A 154 -19.73 26.05 -13.29
C GLN A 154 -19.18 26.49 -11.94
N GLU A 155 -19.69 25.89 -10.87
CA GLU A 155 -19.24 26.18 -9.49
C GLU A 155 -17.87 25.58 -9.18
N ARG A 156 -17.43 24.58 -9.95
CA ARG A 156 -16.17 23.84 -9.76
C ARG A 156 -15.53 23.53 -11.11
N PRO A 157 -14.21 23.36 -11.17
CA PRO A 157 -13.53 22.96 -12.40
C PRO A 157 -13.99 21.58 -12.88
N VAL A 158 -14.43 21.49 -14.13
CA VAL A 158 -14.90 20.26 -14.78
C VAL A 158 -14.21 20.07 -16.12
N CYS A 159 -14.06 18.82 -16.55
CA CYS A 159 -13.50 18.48 -17.85
C CYS A 159 -14.51 18.81 -18.96
N SER A 160 -14.32 19.91 -19.70
CA SER A 160 -15.23 20.33 -20.78
C SER A 160 -14.94 19.66 -22.11
N ALA A 161 -13.68 19.28 -22.36
CA ALA A 161 -13.29 18.47 -23.49
C ALA A 161 -12.14 17.53 -23.12
N VAL A 162 -12.07 16.38 -23.79
CA VAL A 162 -11.03 15.38 -23.61
C VAL A 162 -10.26 15.30 -24.91
N LEU A 163 -9.03 15.80 -24.91
CA LEU A 163 -8.16 15.82 -26.09
C LEU A 163 -7.44 14.50 -26.28
N ARG A 164 -7.13 13.83 -25.16
CA ARG A 164 -6.57 12.48 -25.16
C ARG A 164 -7.06 11.71 -23.94
N PRO A 165 -7.63 10.52 -24.11
CA PRO A 165 -8.13 9.74 -22.98
C PRO A 165 -6.98 9.32 -22.06
N GLY A 166 -7.25 9.35 -20.75
CA GLY A 166 -6.38 8.81 -19.72
C GLY A 166 -6.68 7.33 -19.49
N TYR A 167 -5.73 6.61 -18.91
CA TYR A 167 -5.92 5.19 -18.59
C TYR A 167 -5.31 4.82 -17.25
N ARG A 168 -6.01 3.97 -16.50
CA ARG A 168 -5.56 3.40 -15.23
C ARG A 168 -5.83 1.90 -15.16
N VAL A 169 -5.11 1.21 -14.28
CA VAL A 169 -5.24 -0.22 -14.01
C VAL A 169 -5.25 -0.44 -12.50
N GLY A 170 -6.42 -0.78 -11.96
CA GLY A 170 -6.63 -0.80 -10.51
C GLY A 170 -6.28 0.55 -9.89
N ASP A 171 -5.28 0.56 -9.00
CA ASP A 171 -4.80 1.77 -8.32
C ASP A 171 -3.64 2.47 -9.05
N HIS A 172 -3.19 1.95 -10.19
CA HIS A 172 -2.05 2.49 -10.93
C HIS A 172 -2.52 3.33 -12.12
N LEU A 173 -2.22 4.62 -12.12
CA LEU A 173 -2.42 5.48 -13.27
C LEU A 173 -1.31 5.20 -14.30
N LEU A 174 -1.69 4.81 -15.52
CA LEU A 174 -0.73 4.60 -16.61
C LEU A 174 -0.40 5.92 -17.31
N ARG A 175 -1.43 6.73 -17.54
CA ARG A 175 -1.35 8.02 -18.20
C ARG A 175 -2.53 8.90 -17.77
N PRO A 176 -2.29 10.16 -17.37
CA PRO A 176 -3.39 11.09 -17.10
C PRO A 176 -4.16 11.42 -18.38
N ALA A 177 -5.44 11.76 -18.25
CA ALA A 177 -6.21 12.25 -19.39
C ALA A 177 -5.85 13.70 -19.67
N GLN A 178 -5.64 14.05 -20.93
CA GLN A 178 -5.40 15.43 -21.33
C GLN A 178 -6.74 16.09 -21.61
N VAL A 179 -7.08 17.07 -20.80
CA VAL A 179 -8.41 17.68 -20.77
C VAL A 179 -8.33 19.19 -20.88
N VAL A 180 -9.36 19.77 -21.47
CA VAL A 180 -9.69 21.19 -21.32
C VAL A 180 -10.61 21.28 -20.11
N VAL A 181 -10.28 22.18 -19.19
CA VAL A 181 -11.05 22.39 -17.98
C VAL A 181 -11.84 23.69 -18.14
N THR A 182 -13.08 23.66 -17.67
CA THR A 182 -13.87 24.88 -17.53
C THR A 182 -14.27 25.02 -16.07
N GLY A 183 -14.25 26.25 -15.55
CA GLY A 183 -14.55 26.51 -14.16
C GLY A 183 -14.72 28.00 -13.87
N PRO A 184 -15.00 28.36 -12.61
CA PRO A 184 -15.24 29.75 -12.25
C PRO A 184 -13.99 30.61 -12.52
N PRO A 185 -14.14 31.91 -12.79
CA PRO A 185 -13.00 32.79 -12.99
C PRO A 185 -12.06 32.72 -11.77
N VAL A 186 -10.78 32.46 -12.02
CA VAL A 186 -9.79 32.37 -10.94
C VAL A 186 -9.50 33.79 -10.46
N ALA A 187 -9.99 34.13 -9.27
CA ALA A 187 -9.75 35.43 -8.66
C ALA A 187 -8.24 35.63 -8.42
N GLY A 188 -7.51 36.20 -9.39
CA GLY A 188 -6.09 36.50 -9.25
C GLY A 188 -5.22 36.60 -10.51
N ALA A 189 -5.74 36.41 -11.73
CA ALA A 189 -4.93 36.52 -12.96
C ALA A 189 -5.15 37.81 -13.77
N GLY A 190 -5.81 38.82 -13.21
CA GLY A 190 -5.98 40.15 -13.82
C GLY A 190 -5.29 41.24 -13.00
N GLY A 191 -4.00 41.48 -13.24
CA GLY A 191 -3.24 42.42 -12.43
C GLY A 191 -1.81 42.71 -12.90
N ALA A 192 -1.60 42.91 -14.20
CA ALA A 192 -0.49 43.72 -14.71
C ALA A 192 -0.88 44.18 -16.12
N ASP A 193 -0.63 45.45 -16.40
CA ASP A 193 -0.75 46.10 -17.71
C ASP A 193 -2.15 46.62 -18.10
N ALA A 194 -2.56 47.71 -17.43
CA ALA A 194 -3.39 48.74 -18.05
C ALA A 194 -2.94 50.14 -17.54
N ASP A 195 -2.40 50.89 -18.49
CA ASP A 195 -1.82 52.24 -18.46
C ASP A 195 -2.87 53.37 -18.37
N ALA A 196 -2.44 54.54 -17.86
CA ALA A 196 -2.97 55.92 -17.98
C ALA A 196 -2.77 56.66 -16.63
N GLY A 197 -2.04 57.77 -16.50
CA GLY A 197 -1.81 58.86 -17.43
C GLY A 197 -2.37 60.14 -16.81
N THR A 198 -1.61 60.80 -15.92
CA THR A 198 -2.02 62.10 -15.35
C THR A 198 -0.82 63.04 -15.16
N GLY A 199 -0.86 64.16 -15.87
CA GLY A 199 -0.47 65.48 -15.32
C GLY A 199 1.01 65.85 -15.33
N VAL A 200 1.42 66.53 -16.39
CA VAL A 200 2.55 67.47 -16.40
C VAL A 200 2.14 68.72 -15.62
N ASP A 201 2.90 69.14 -14.61
CA ASP A 201 3.48 70.49 -14.50
C ASP A 201 4.30 70.71 -13.20
N GLY A 202 5.50 71.27 -13.37
CA GLY A 202 6.08 72.26 -12.45
C GLY A 202 7.01 71.80 -11.31
N GLY A 203 8.29 72.16 -11.40
CA GLY A 203 9.01 72.76 -10.25
C GLY A 203 10.22 72.02 -9.67
N ALA A 204 11.40 72.35 -10.22
CA ALA A 204 12.73 72.50 -9.59
C ALA A 204 12.99 71.98 -8.15
N ALA A 205 14.06 71.19 -7.97
CA ALA A 205 15.26 71.57 -7.19
C ALA A 205 16.32 70.44 -7.11
N VAL A 206 17.54 70.81 -7.51
CA VAL A 206 18.90 70.44 -7.07
C VAL A 206 19.05 69.40 -5.95
N GLY A 207 19.98 68.45 -6.14
CA GLY A 207 20.58 67.68 -5.03
C GLY A 207 21.57 66.60 -5.49
N ASP A 208 22.84 66.93 -5.38
CA ASP A 208 24.02 66.10 -5.63
C ASP A 208 24.04 64.74 -4.90
N GLY A 209 24.66 63.76 -5.56
CA GLY A 209 25.88 63.17 -5.01
C GLY A 209 25.78 61.91 -4.14
N ALA A 210 26.37 60.85 -4.69
CA ALA A 210 27.13 59.79 -4.02
C ALA A 210 26.37 58.64 -3.32
N THR A 211 26.48 57.44 -3.91
CA THR A 211 26.75 56.23 -3.13
C THR A 211 27.69 55.30 -3.89
N VAL A 212 28.67 54.82 -3.14
CA VAL A 212 29.85 54.04 -3.49
C VAL A 212 29.57 52.55 -3.25
N ALA A 213 30.36 51.70 -3.93
CA ALA A 213 30.71 50.30 -3.66
C ALA A 213 30.09 49.64 -2.41
N GLY A 214 29.51 48.45 -2.48
CA GLY A 214 30.11 47.25 -3.02
C GLY A 214 30.85 46.53 -1.90
N GLU A 215 30.46 45.31 -1.54
CA GLU A 215 31.38 44.31 -0.97
C GLU A 215 30.71 42.92 -1.00
N ARG A 216 31.45 41.94 -1.50
CA ARG A 216 31.18 40.50 -1.38
C ARG A 216 31.95 40.03 -0.15
N ASP A 217 31.40 39.11 0.65
CA ASP A 217 32.25 38.16 1.37
C ASP A 217 31.54 36.83 1.59
N THR A 218 32.13 35.78 1.03
CA THR A 218 31.80 34.38 1.29
C THR A 218 33.09 33.70 1.72
N ARG A 219 33.25 33.46 3.03
CA ARG A 219 34.26 32.59 3.64
C ARG A 219 33.54 31.79 4.74
N ARG A 220 33.44 30.46 4.64
CA ARG A 220 34.45 29.42 4.88
C ARG A 220 34.76 29.23 6.37
N ASP A 221 34.25 28.13 6.93
CA ASP A 221 34.92 27.27 7.92
C ASP A 221 34.01 26.03 8.12
N GLY A 222 34.46 24.81 8.41
CA GLY A 222 35.71 24.34 8.98
C GLY A 222 35.36 23.21 9.96
N LEU A 223 35.90 22.01 9.70
CA LEU A 223 35.67 20.72 10.39
C LEU A 223 35.90 20.71 11.92
N ARG A 224 35.15 19.88 12.68
CA ARG A 224 35.62 18.79 13.60
C ARG A 224 34.60 18.41 14.68
N GLY A 225 34.60 17.13 15.09
CA GLY A 225 34.28 16.71 16.46
C GLY A 225 33.38 15.46 16.58
N GLY A 226 33.94 14.35 17.04
CA GLY A 226 33.29 13.04 17.21
C GLY A 226 32.49 12.83 18.51
N PRO A 227 32.23 11.58 18.92
CA PRO A 227 31.03 11.15 19.65
C PRO A 227 31.16 11.14 21.18
N GLY A 228 30.04 11.34 21.88
CA GLY A 228 29.93 11.27 23.33
C GLY A 228 28.94 10.20 23.79
N THR A 229 29.47 9.18 24.46
CA THR A 229 28.75 8.19 25.29
C THR A 229 28.50 8.70 26.71
N GLY A 230 27.43 8.25 27.34
CA GLY A 230 27.11 8.43 28.76
C GLY A 230 25.75 9.09 28.92
N GLY A 231 24.73 8.51 29.54
CA GLY A 231 24.72 7.58 30.66
C GLY A 231 23.82 8.23 31.69
N ASP A 232 22.53 7.87 31.70
CA ASP A 232 21.61 8.35 32.73
C ASP A 232 21.08 7.20 33.58
N ARG A 233 21.09 7.48 34.88
CA ARG A 233 20.93 6.58 36.01
C ARG A 233 19.56 6.82 36.61
N GLY A 234 19.02 5.80 37.25
CA GLY A 234 18.20 5.98 38.46
C GLY A 234 16.70 6.11 38.23
N SER A 235 16.00 5.00 38.45
CA SER A 235 15.09 4.70 39.60
C SER A 235 14.34 5.89 40.29
N PRO A 236 13.24 5.66 41.07
CA PRO A 236 12.69 4.39 41.57
C PRO A 236 11.14 4.26 41.62
N SER A 237 10.72 3.00 41.82
CA SER A 237 9.66 2.52 42.74
C SER A 237 8.87 3.54 43.58
N ALA A 238 7.55 3.48 43.45
CA ALA A 238 6.54 3.48 44.53
C ALA A 238 5.31 2.78 43.93
N GLY A 239 4.74 1.72 44.51
CA GLY A 239 4.03 1.70 45.78
C GLY A 239 2.61 1.25 45.47
#